data_AF-A0AAD7RE77-F1
#
_entry.id   AF-A0AAD7RE77-F1
#
_cell.length_a   1.000
_cell.length_b   1.000
_cell.length_c   1.000
_cell.angle_alpha   90.00
_cell.angle_beta   90.00
_cell.angle_gamma   90.00
#
_symmetry.space_group_name_H-M   'P 1'
#
loop_
_entity.id
_entity.type
_entity.pdbx_description
1 polymer ?
#
loop_
_entity_poly.entity_id
_entity_poly.type
_entity_poly.pdbx_seq_one_letter_code
_entity_poly.pdbx_strand_id
1 'polypeptide(L)'
;MIAGPEVSHLVAQYEAACGTKEGTEHTSHHEETERAQRVFFENVEKLSQAMKDMGNPFQEESRDLLSLDTKDIAHHTAAELIGTHLEKCKVRFQEFMKGLEGEEESTFYEPIKKNRVDFFRQVPASVDSSKQKVLKEDCQLFSKLFISCQSRECDLKEFFRHE
;
A
#
# COMPACT_ATOMS: atom_id res chain seq x y z
N MET A 1 13.63 8.47 7.90
CA MET A 1 14.41 7.94 6.75
C MET A 1 15.86 7.89 7.18
N ILE A 2 16.64 6.87 6.83
CA ILE A 2 18.04 6.77 7.31
C ILE A 2 18.91 7.91 6.73
N ALA A 3 18.55 8.44 5.56
CA ALA A 3 19.35 9.45 4.87
C ALA A 3 19.29 10.86 5.48
N GLY A 4 18.22 11.26 6.17
CA GLY A 4 18.06 12.64 6.66
C GLY A 4 19.14 13.04 7.68
N PRO A 5 19.26 12.29 8.79
CA PRO A 5 20.33 12.49 9.78
C PRO A 5 21.73 12.39 9.17
N GLU A 6 21.97 11.41 8.29
CA GLU A 6 23.30 11.20 7.70
C GLU A 6 23.71 12.35 6.76
N VAL A 7 22.77 12.86 5.97
CA VAL A 7 22.99 14.03 5.10
C VAL A 7 23.23 15.28 5.95
N SER A 8 22.45 15.47 7.03
CA SER A 8 22.65 16.57 7.98
C SER A 8 24.04 16.52 8.63
N HIS A 9 24.46 15.31 9.02
CA HIS A 9 25.77 15.06 9.58
C HIS A 9 26.90 15.38 8.59
N LEU A 10 26.79 14.95 7.33
CA LEU A 10 27.76 15.24 6.28
C LEU A 10 27.88 16.75 5.99
N VAL A 11 26.75 17.47 5.99
CA VAL A 11 26.73 18.93 5.82
C VAL A 11 27.46 19.62 6.98
N ALA A 12 27.17 19.23 8.22
CA ALA A 12 27.84 19.77 9.40
C ALA A 12 29.36 19.49 9.39
N GLN A 13 29.78 18.29 8.97
CA GLN A 13 31.20 17.97 8.81
C GLN A 13 31.87 18.83 7.74
N TYR A 14 31.20 19.06 6.61
CA TYR A 14 31.70 19.90 5.53
C TYR A 14 31.87 21.36 5.97
N GLU A 15 30.87 21.92 6.64
CA GLU A 15 30.92 23.29 7.17
C GLU A 15 32.05 23.48 8.18
N ALA A 16 32.25 22.50 9.07
CA ALA A 16 33.36 22.48 10.02
C ALA A 16 34.73 22.43 9.32
N ALA A 17 34.85 21.65 8.24
CA ALA A 17 36.08 21.53 7.47
C ALA A 17 36.41 22.79 6.64
N CYS A 18 35.40 23.51 6.17
CA CYS A 18 35.55 24.74 5.38
C CYS A 18 35.89 25.99 6.22
N GLY A 19 35.89 25.91 7.54
CA GLY A 19 36.32 26.99 8.42
C GLY A 19 35.36 28.19 8.47
N THR A 20 34.13 28.05 7.96
CA THR A 20 33.05 29.02 8.06
C THR A 20 32.60 29.12 9.52
N LYS A 21 33.12 30.12 10.25
CA LYS A 21 32.72 30.42 11.64
C LYS A 21 31.45 31.28 11.71
N GLU A 22 30.48 31.06 10.84
CA GLU A 22 29.15 31.62 11.08
C GLU A 22 28.50 30.77 12.17
N GLY A 23 28.05 31.41 13.24
CA GLY A 23 27.56 30.75 14.45
C GLY A 23 26.55 29.67 14.10
N THR A 24 27.02 28.43 14.13
CA THR A 24 26.24 27.27 13.73
C THR A 24 25.18 27.07 14.81
N GLU A 25 23.98 27.60 14.60
CA GLU A 25 22.82 27.11 15.34
C GLU A 25 22.79 25.60 15.10
N HIS A 26 22.89 24.82 16.17
CA HIS A 26 22.84 23.37 16.09
C HIS A 26 21.41 22.96 15.71
N THR A 27 21.09 23.06 14.42
CA THR A 27 19.82 22.58 13.86
C THR A 27 19.90 21.07 13.75
N SER A 28 19.67 20.40 14.88
CA SER A 28 19.47 18.96 14.89
C SER A 28 18.33 18.63 13.92
N HIS A 29 18.56 17.63 13.08
CA HIS A 29 17.51 17.16 12.20
C HIS A 29 16.38 16.58 13.06
N HIS A 30 15.12 16.88 12.75
CA HIS A 30 13.98 16.44 13.56
C HIS A 30 13.92 14.90 13.76
N GLU A 31 14.49 14.12 12.83
CA GLU A 31 14.62 12.66 12.96
C GLU A 31 15.74 12.21 13.91
N GLU A 32 16.67 13.09 14.33
CA GLU A 32 17.72 12.79 15.33
C GLU A 32 17.22 12.85 16.77
N THR A 33 16.00 13.34 17.00
CA THR A 33 15.41 13.36 18.33
C THR A 33 15.29 11.94 18.89
N GLU A 34 15.55 11.77 20.20
CA GLU A 34 15.46 10.45 20.86
C GLU A 34 14.12 9.76 20.62
N ARG A 35 13.04 10.55 20.58
CA ARG A 35 11.69 10.06 20.30
C ARG A 35 11.58 9.51 18.87
N ALA A 36 12.08 10.24 17.87
CA ALA A 36 12.03 9.79 16.48
C ALA A 36 12.88 8.53 16.26
N GLN A 37 14.07 8.48 16.86
CA GLN A 37 14.94 7.31 16.82
C GLN A 37 14.30 6.08 17.48
N ARG A 38 13.69 6.25 18.67
CA ARG A 38 12.99 5.16 19.36
C ARG A 38 11.84 4.60 18.52
N VAL A 39 11.00 5.47 17.96
CA VAL A 39 9.89 5.07 17.09
C VAL A 39 10.42 4.35 15.84
N PHE A 40 11.54 4.81 15.29
CA PHE A 40 12.18 4.14 14.17
C PHE A 40 12.63 2.71 14.53
N PHE A 41 13.32 2.52 15.65
CA PHE A 41 13.72 1.19 16.12
C PHE A 41 12.51 0.27 16.37
N GLU A 42 11.47 0.78 17.02
CA GLU A 42 10.22 0.03 17.23
C GLU A 42 9.59 -0.40 15.90
N ASN A 43 9.60 0.45 14.89
CA ASN A 43 9.07 0.13 13.57
C ASN A 43 9.92 -0.90 12.83
N VAL A 44 11.25 -0.83 12.96
CA VAL A 44 12.17 -1.82 12.37
C VAL A 44 11.95 -3.20 13.00
N GLU A 45 11.82 -3.27 14.32
CA GLU A 45 11.52 -4.53 15.02
C GLU A 45 10.16 -5.09 14.58
N LYS A 46 9.12 -4.26 14.53
CA LYS A 46 7.79 -4.69 14.03
C LYS A 46 7.86 -5.20 12.60
N LEU A 47 8.59 -4.52 11.70
CA LEU A 47 8.76 -4.96 10.32
C LEU A 47 9.51 -6.29 10.24
N SER A 48 10.60 -6.45 11.00
CA SER A 48 11.35 -7.69 11.07
C SER A 48 10.48 -8.85 11.56
N GLN A 49 9.66 -8.59 12.58
CA GLN A 49 8.74 -9.58 13.12
C GLN A 49 7.66 -9.94 12.10
N ALA A 50 7.03 -8.96 11.45
CA ALA A 50 6.05 -9.20 10.39
C ALA A 50 6.64 -10.04 9.22
N MET A 51 7.87 -9.76 8.80
CA MET A 51 8.54 -10.57 7.77
C MET A 51 8.86 -12.00 8.22
N LYS A 52 9.12 -12.23 9.51
CA LYS A 52 9.32 -13.58 10.07
C LYS A 52 7.99 -14.35 10.15
N ASP A 53 6.93 -13.69 10.60
CA ASP A 53 5.64 -14.32 10.87
C ASP A 53 4.83 -14.53 9.59
N MET A 54 4.79 -13.52 8.71
CA MET A 54 4.00 -13.51 7.47
C MET A 54 4.82 -13.90 6.22
N GLY A 55 6.12 -14.16 6.41
CA GLY A 55 7.05 -14.50 5.34
C GLY A 55 7.57 -13.28 4.57
N ASN A 56 8.51 -13.54 3.66
CA ASN A 56 9.16 -12.49 2.88
C ASN A 56 8.22 -11.98 1.76
N PRO A 57 7.79 -10.71 1.80
CA PRO A 57 6.88 -10.15 0.78
C PRO A 57 7.52 -10.06 -0.60
N PHE A 58 8.85 -10.05 -0.71
CA PHE A 58 9.56 -9.98 -2.00
C PHE A 58 9.64 -11.32 -2.73
N GLN A 59 9.24 -12.42 -2.09
CA GLN A 59 9.14 -13.74 -2.69
C GLN A 59 7.71 -14.08 -3.13
N GLU A 60 6.78 -13.13 -2.98
CA GLU A 60 5.38 -13.31 -3.31
C GLU A 60 5.18 -13.18 -4.84
N GLU A 61 4.62 -14.22 -5.45
CA GLU A 61 4.37 -14.25 -6.91
C GLU A 61 3.05 -13.56 -7.31
N SER A 62 2.26 -13.11 -6.33
CA SER A 62 1.00 -12.44 -6.60
C SER A 62 1.21 -11.01 -7.13
N ARG A 63 0.28 -10.57 -7.98
CA ARG A 63 0.17 -9.16 -8.42
C ARG A 63 -0.71 -8.31 -7.48
N ASP A 64 -1.15 -8.92 -6.39
CA ASP A 64 -1.99 -8.29 -5.40
C ASP A 64 -1.24 -7.21 -4.62
N LEU A 65 -1.99 -6.19 -4.18
CA LEU A 65 -1.49 -5.20 -3.26
C LEU A 65 -1.90 -5.61 -1.84
N LEU A 66 -0.91 -5.98 -1.02
CA LEU A 66 -1.11 -6.62 0.28
C LEU A 66 -0.60 -5.76 1.42
N SER A 67 -1.27 -5.78 2.57
CA SER A 67 -0.68 -5.27 3.81
C SER A 67 0.35 -6.26 4.35
N LEU A 68 1.51 -5.76 4.78
CA LEU A 68 2.64 -6.62 5.21
C LEU A 68 2.36 -7.37 6.51
N ASP A 69 1.60 -6.76 7.42
CA ASP A 69 1.32 -7.26 8.77
C ASP A 69 0.06 -8.11 8.85
N THR A 70 -0.96 -7.85 8.01
CA THR A 70 -2.22 -8.60 8.00
C THR A 70 -2.40 -9.53 6.81
N LYS A 71 -1.62 -9.34 5.73
CA LYS A 71 -1.85 -9.95 4.41
C LYS A 71 -3.22 -9.64 3.80
N ASP A 72 -3.90 -8.59 4.28
CA ASP A 72 -5.16 -8.15 3.68
C ASP A 72 -4.91 -7.64 2.26
N ILE A 73 -5.79 -8.07 1.36
CA ILE A 73 -5.72 -7.74 -0.06
C ILE A 73 -6.52 -6.47 -0.33
N ALA A 74 -5.86 -5.45 -0.89
CA ALA A 74 -6.54 -4.26 -1.35
C ALA A 74 -7.45 -4.57 -2.54
N HIS A 75 -8.49 -3.75 -2.74
CA HIS A 75 -9.40 -3.90 -3.86
C HIS A 75 -8.64 -3.87 -5.20
N HIS A 76 -9.04 -4.73 -6.15
CA HIS A 76 -8.32 -4.94 -7.42
C HIS A 76 -8.10 -3.63 -8.21
N THR A 77 -9.02 -2.66 -8.12
CA THR A 77 -8.89 -1.36 -8.79
C THR A 77 -7.71 -0.55 -8.26
N ALA A 78 -7.38 -0.66 -6.97
CA ALA A 78 -6.24 0.02 -6.38
C ALA A 78 -4.92 -0.63 -6.83
N ALA A 79 -4.88 -1.97 -6.87
CA ALA A 79 -3.74 -2.72 -7.38
C ALA A 79 -3.48 -2.40 -8.87
N GLU A 80 -4.53 -2.38 -9.70
CA GLU A 80 -4.44 -2.00 -11.11
C GLU A 80 -3.99 -0.55 -11.31
N LEU A 81 -4.51 0.37 -10.50
CA LEU A 81 -4.11 1.78 -10.54
C LEU A 81 -2.61 1.93 -10.29
N ILE A 82 -2.09 1.31 -9.24
CA ILE A 82 -0.66 1.38 -8.86
C ILE A 82 0.19 0.66 -9.91
N GLY A 83 -0.20 -0.55 -10.32
CA GLY A 83 0.54 -1.35 -11.30
C GLY A 83 0.66 -0.70 -12.67
N THR A 84 -0.34 0.10 -13.08
CA THR A 84 -0.33 0.81 -14.37
C THR A 84 0.13 2.27 -14.28
N HIS A 85 0.33 2.80 -13.07
CA HIS A 85 0.61 4.23 -12.85
C HIS A 85 1.88 4.69 -13.56
N LEU A 86 2.97 3.92 -13.42
CA LEU A 86 4.27 4.27 -14.01
C LEU A 86 4.18 4.35 -15.54
N GLU A 87 3.52 3.37 -16.16
CA GLU A 87 3.40 3.33 -17.61
C GLU A 87 2.54 4.48 -18.15
N LYS A 88 1.41 4.77 -17.48
CA LYS A 88 0.59 5.94 -17.78
C LYS A 88 1.38 7.25 -17.67
N CYS A 89 2.26 7.38 -16.67
CA CYS A 89 3.11 8.56 -16.52
C CYS A 89 4.15 8.66 -17.64
N LYS A 90 4.78 7.54 -18.03
CA LYS A 90 5.73 7.51 -19.14
C LYS A 90 5.09 7.93 -20.46
N VAL A 91 3.91 7.41 -20.77
CA VAL A 91 3.16 7.77 -21.99
C VAL A 91 2.89 9.28 -22.02
N ARG A 92 2.36 9.85 -20.94
CA ARG A 92 2.13 11.31 -20.86
C ARG A 92 3.40 12.14 -20.99
N PHE A 93 4.49 11.68 -20.38
CA PHE A 93 5.77 12.36 -20.50
C PHE A 93 6.26 12.35 -21.96
N GLN A 94 6.13 11.22 -22.66
CA GLN A 94 6.49 11.11 -24.07
C GLN A 94 5.60 11.98 -24.97
N GLU A 95 4.29 12.05 -24.71
CA GLU A 95 3.37 12.95 -25.41
C GLU A 95 3.78 14.42 -25.24
N PHE A 96 4.13 14.81 -24.01
CA PHE A 96 4.64 16.15 -23.72
C PHE A 96 5.94 16.45 -24.48
N MET A 97 6.92 15.54 -24.44
CA MET A 97 8.19 15.73 -25.15
C MET A 97 7.99 15.87 -26.67
N LYS A 98 7.09 15.08 -27.26
CA LYS A 98 6.74 15.20 -28.68
C LYS A 98 6.08 16.53 -29.03
N GLY A 99 5.23 17.06 -28.15
CA GLY A 99 4.63 18.37 -28.33
C GLY A 99 5.68 19.48 -28.40
N LEU A 100 6.73 19.37 -27.59
CA LEU A 100 7.86 20.32 -27.60
C LEU A 100 8.73 20.22 -28.86
N GLU A 101 8.92 19.01 -29.40
CA GLU A 101 9.67 18.80 -30.65
C GLU A 101 8.96 19.37 -31.89
N GLY A 102 7.64 19.52 -31.84
CA GLY A 102 6.80 19.97 -32.96
C GLY A 102 6.69 21.49 -33.16
N GLU A 103 7.42 22.31 -32.39
CA GLU A 103 7.35 23.79 -32.41
C GLU A 103 5.94 24.39 -32.20
N GLU A 104 4.98 23.65 -31.60
CA GLU A 104 3.73 24.25 -31.13
C GLU A 104 3.98 25.03 -29.83
N GLU A 105 4.31 26.32 -29.95
CA GLU A 105 4.53 27.25 -28.80
C GLU A 105 3.42 27.19 -27.74
N SER A 106 2.19 26.83 -28.12
CA SER A 106 1.05 26.67 -27.22
C SER A 106 1.22 25.52 -26.22
N THR A 107 1.88 24.43 -26.60
CA THR A 107 1.96 23.20 -25.78
C THR A 107 2.88 23.33 -24.55
N PHE A 108 3.88 24.21 -24.60
CA PHE A 108 4.81 24.42 -23.48
C PHE A 108 4.17 25.18 -22.31
N TYR A 109 3.34 26.18 -22.61
CA TYR A 109 2.67 26.99 -21.58
C TYR A 109 1.37 26.36 -21.07
N GLU A 110 0.90 25.31 -21.73
CA GLU A 110 -0.26 24.57 -21.28
C GLU A 110 0.04 23.73 -20.02
N PRO A 111 -0.78 23.83 -18.97
CA PRO A 111 -0.61 23.01 -17.78
C PRO A 111 -0.74 21.52 -18.11
N ILE A 112 0.27 20.72 -17.75
CA ILE A 112 0.18 19.25 -17.84
C ILE A 112 -0.99 18.79 -16.98
N LYS A 113 -1.99 18.16 -17.63
CA LYS A 113 -3.18 17.67 -16.94
C LYS A 113 -2.76 16.66 -15.88
N LYS A 114 -3.15 16.91 -14.62
CA LYS A 114 -2.85 16.01 -13.50
C LYS A 114 -3.44 14.61 -13.76
N ASN A 115 -2.68 13.57 -13.44
CA ASN A 115 -3.23 12.22 -13.33
C ASN A 115 -4.19 12.19 -12.14
N ARG A 116 -5.49 11.97 -12.38
CA ARG A 116 -6.43 11.69 -11.28
C ARG A 116 -6.16 10.28 -10.79
N VAL A 117 -5.50 10.19 -9.65
CA VAL A 117 -5.19 8.96 -8.95
C VAL A 117 -5.95 8.99 -7.63
N ASP A 118 -7.11 8.35 -7.61
CA ASP A 118 -7.94 8.25 -6.41
C ASP A 118 -7.49 7.05 -5.57
N PHE A 119 -6.23 7.03 -5.10
CA PHE A 119 -5.64 5.91 -4.35
C PHE A 119 -6.45 5.50 -3.12
N PHE A 120 -7.14 6.47 -2.50
CA PHE A 120 -7.88 6.29 -1.25
C PHE A 120 -9.40 6.22 -1.45
N ARG A 121 -9.89 6.30 -2.69
CA ARG A 121 -11.33 6.16 -2.93
C ARG A 121 -11.67 4.68 -2.86
N GLN A 122 -12.09 4.25 -1.69
CA GLN A 122 -12.79 2.98 -1.53
C GLN A 122 -14.14 3.08 -2.22
N VAL A 123 -14.16 2.83 -3.53
CA VAL A 123 -15.41 2.43 -4.16
C VAL A 123 -15.69 1.06 -3.55
N PRO A 124 -16.76 0.88 -2.76
CA PRO A 124 -17.14 -0.46 -2.35
C PRO A 124 -17.26 -1.27 -3.64
N ALA A 125 -16.58 -2.42 -3.70
CA ALA A 125 -16.79 -3.37 -4.77
C ALA A 125 -18.30 -3.42 -5.03
N SER A 126 -18.73 -3.31 -6.29
CA SER A 126 -20.11 -3.64 -6.62
C SER A 126 -20.31 -5.08 -6.16
N VAL A 127 -20.81 -5.25 -4.93
CA VAL A 127 -21.00 -6.56 -4.35
C VAL A 127 -22.02 -7.20 -5.25
N ASP A 128 -21.57 -8.20 -6.00
CA ASP A 128 -22.46 -8.98 -6.82
C ASP A 128 -23.45 -9.62 -5.85
N SER A 129 -24.62 -8.99 -5.73
CA SER A 129 -25.60 -9.28 -4.68
C SER A 129 -26.03 -10.75 -4.73
N SER A 130 -25.83 -11.40 -5.87
CA SER A 130 -25.99 -12.84 -6.07
C SER A 130 -25.03 -13.65 -5.19
N LYS A 131 -23.73 -13.39 -5.25
CA LYS A 131 -22.69 -14.13 -4.49
C LYS A 131 -22.82 -13.93 -2.98
N GLN A 132 -23.19 -12.71 -2.55
CA GLN A 132 -23.44 -12.43 -1.13
C GLN A 132 -24.68 -13.17 -0.61
N LYS A 133 -25.72 -13.32 -1.43
CA LYS A 133 -26.91 -14.11 -1.07
C LYS A 133 -26.58 -15.59 -0.94
N VAL A 134 -25.86 -16.16 -1.90
CA VAL A 134 -25.43 -17.57 -1.86
C VAL A 134 -24.60 -17.84 -0.61
N LEU A 135 -23.61 -17.01 -0.30
CA LEU A 135 -22.79 -17.19 0.90
C LEU A 135 -23.62 -17.11 2.19
N LYS A 136 -24.64 -16.24 2.22
CA LYS A 136 -25.52 -16.11 3.38
C LYS A 136 -26.42 -17.34 3.56
N GLU A 137 -26.90 -17.91 2.46
CA GLU A 137 -27.68 -19.16 2.44
C GLU A 137 -26.80 -20.33 2.92
N ASP A 138 -25.57 -20.44 2.40
CA ASP A 138 -24.60 -21.46 2.81
C ASP A 138 -24.25 -21.37 4.30
N CYS A 139 -24.00 -20.16 4.82
CA CYS A 139 -23.74 -19.96 6.25
C CYS A 139 -24.96 -20.33 7.12
N GLN A 140 -26.18 -20.05 6.66
CA GLN A 140 -27.41 -20.42 7.38
C GLN A 140 -27.60 -21.93 7.40
N LEU A 141 -27.38 -22.60 6.26
CA LEU A 141 -27.40 -24.04 6.14
C LEU A 141 -26.37 -24.69 7.07
N PHE A 142 -25.12 -24.23 7.02
CA PHE A 142 -24.06 -24.75 7.88
C PHE A 142 -24.39 -24.57 9.37
N SER A 143 -24.95 -23.42 9.74
CA SER A 143 -25.39 -23.16 11.13
C SER A 143 -26.48 -24.15 11.57
N LYS A 144 -27.45 -24.44 10.70
CA LYS A 144 -28.50 -25.43 10.99
C LYS A 144 -27.93 -26.83 11.13
N LEU A 145 -27.00 -27.22 10.26
CA LEU A 145 -26.30 -28.50 10.35
C LEU A 145 -25.49 -28.62 11.65
N PHE A 146 -24.78 -27.56 12.02
CA PHE A 146 -23.97 -27.54 13.24
C PHE A 146 -24.82 -27.70 14.50
N ILE A 147 -26.01 -27.11 14.54
CA ILE A 147 -26.97 -27.24 15.65
C ILE A 147 -27.61 -28.64 15.65
N SER A 148 -27.98 -29.17 14.48
CA SER A 148 -28.60 -30.51 14.40
C SER A 148 -27.62 -31.60 14.84
N CYS A 149 -26.35 -31.51 14.44
CA CYS A 149 -25.29 -32.42 14.85
C CYS A 149 -24.95 -32.35 16.35
N GLN A 150 -25.24 -31.24 17.04
CA GLN A 150 -25.03 -31.13 18.48
C GLN A 150 -26.14 -31.82 19.31
N SER A 151 -27.31 -32.04 18.73
CA SER A 151 -28.48 -32.56 19.45
C SER A 151 -28.80 -34.02 19.14
N ARG A 152 -28.28 -34.60 18.03
CA ARG A 152 -28.48 -36.00 17.61
C ARG A 152 -27.31 -36.53 16.77
N GLU A 153 -27.12 -37.86 16.72
CA GLU A 153 -26.42 -38.50 15.59
C GLU A 153 -27.19 -38.17 14.30
N CYS A 154 -26.65 -37.23 13.52
CA CYS A 154 -27.37 -36.62 12.40
C CYS A 154 -27.15 -37.45 11.11
N ASP A 155 -28.24 -37.94 10.50
CA ASP A 155 -28.20 -38.51 9.16
C ASP A 155 -28.15 -37.39 8.12
N LEU A 156 -26.94 -37.14 7.61
CA LEU A 156 -26.66 -36.13 6.59
C LEU A 156 -27.50 -36.33 5.32
N LYS A 157 -27.85 -37.58 4.96
CA LYS A 157 -28.63 -37.83 3.73
C LYS A 157 -30.06 -37.34 3.85
N GLU A 158 -30.67 -37.45 5.02
CA GLU A 158 -32.02 -36.92 5.23
C GLU A 158 -32.01 -35.39 5.30
N PHE A 159 -31.00 -34.82 5.96
CA PHE A 159 -30.87 -33.38 6.13
C PHE A 159 -30.74 -32.62 4.80
N PHE A 160 -29.93 -33.13 3.87
CA PHE A 160 -29.70 -32.53 2.55
C PHE A 160 -30.72 -32.94 1.47
N ARG A 161 -31.79 -33.66 1.80
CA ARG A 161 -32.72 -34.19 0.78
C ARG A 161 -33.49 -33.10 0.02
N HIS A 162 -33.64 -31.92 0.61
CA HIS A 162 -34.48 -30.83 0.09
C HIS A 162 -33.72 -29.53 -0.19
N GLU A 163 -32.39 -29.60 -0.17
CA GLU A 163 -31.51 -28.59 -0.76
C GLU A 163 -31.13 -28.97 -2.18
#